data_AF-A0A3P7QHY4-F1
#
_entry.id   AF-A0A3P7QHY4-F1
#
_cell.length_a   1.000
_cell.length_b   1.000
_cell.length_c   1.000
_cell.angle_alpha   90.00
_cell.angle_beta   90.00
_cell.angle_gamma   90.00
#
_symmetry.space_group_name_H-M   'P 1'
#
loop_
_entity.id
_entity.type
_entity.pdbx_description
1 polymer ?
#
loop_
_entity_poly.entity_id
_entity_poly.type
_entity_poly.pdbx_seq_one_letter_code
_entity_poly.pdbx_strand_id
1 'polypeptide(L)'
;MILLKHYSVDGTHCVSVPSRFFRVDPTDGPHQKLDLNLCFELFTTEETLSAQSPWYCKECTEPRQASKKLDFWCLPEVLIIHLKRFRTVFPMEKINEFVDFPVEGLKIRNSRQEEHTYDLVAVSNHMGGLLGGHYTAKSCGMSVSFRALLFP
;
A
#
# COMPACT_ATOMS: atom_id res chain seq x y z
N MET A 1 3.69 -6.34 -5.62
CA MET A 1 3.18 -5.05 -6.16
C MET A 1 1.94 -5.37 -6.97
N ILE A 2 0.85 -4.63 -6.76
CA ILE A 2 -0.46 -4.82 -7.39
C ILE A 2 -0.71 -3.61 -8.29
N LEU A 3 -1.23 -3.82 -9.49
CA LEU A 3 -1.51 -2.78 -10.48
C LEU A 3 -2.99 -2.80 -10.84
N LEU A 4 -3.66 -1.69 -10.59
CA LEU A 4 -5.09 -1.51 -10.79
C LEU A 4 -5.36 -0.41 -11.82
N LYS A 5 -6.43 -0.55 -12.60
CA LYS A 5 -6.86 0.46 -13.58
C LYS A 5 -8.37 0.73 -13.45
N HIS A 6 -8.73 2.00 -13.61
CA HIS A 6 -10.11 2.45 -13.86
C HIS A 6 -10.17 3.07 -15.27
N TYR A 7 -11.34 3.09 -15.91
CA TYR A 7 -11.52 3.74 -17.22
C TYR A 7 -11.91 5.21 -17.03
N SER A 8 -10.94 6.14 -17.04
CA SER A 8 -11.16 7.57 -17.34
C SER A 8 -9.84 8.31 -17.51
N VAL A 9 -9.82 9.31 -18.37
CA VAL A 9 -8.62 10.00 -18.89
C VAL A 9 -7.90 10.82 -17.82
N ASP A 10 -6.61 10.52 -17.64
CA ASP A 10 -5.49 11.34 -17.13
C ASP A 10 -4.78 10.82 -15.85
N GLY A 11 -3.55 10.33 -16.03
CA GLY A 11 -2.49 10.25 -15.00
C GLY A 11 -2.29 8.89 -14.30
N THR A 12 -1.03 8.59 -13.95
CA THR A 12 -0.62 7.43 -13.11
C THR A 12 -0.06 7.92 -11.77
N HIS A 13 -0.61 7.49 -10.63
CA HIS A 13 -0.02 7.72 -9.30
C HIS A 13 0.23 6.38 -8.58
N CYS A 14 1.33 6.31 -7.84
CA CYS A 14 1.71 5.13 -7.06
C CYS A 14 1.44 5.37 -5.57
N VAL A 15 0.75 4.43 -4.92
CA VAL A 15 0.54 4.42 -3.47
C VAL A 15 1.34 3.26 -2.87
N SER A 16 2.25 3.59 -1.95
CA SER A 16 3.01 2.60 -1.20
C SER A 16 2.34 2.35 0.15
N VAL A 17 1.89 1.12 0.39
CA VAL A 17 1.30 0.67 1.65
C VAL A 17 2.42 0.12 2.56
N PRO A 18 2.74 0.79 3.68
CA PRO A 18 3.74 0.38 4.66
C PRO A 18 3.55 -1.02 5.24
N SER A 19 4.69 -1.63 5.60
CA SER A 19 4.81 -3.01 6.11
C SER A 19 4.08 -3.26 7.42
N ARG A 20 3.98 -2.23 8.26
CA ARG A 20 3.39 -2.31 9.59
C ARG A 20 1.89 -2.62 9.55
N PHE A 21 1.22 -2.36 8.43
CA PHE A 21 -0.21 -2.58 8.26
C PHE A 21 -0.57 -4.05 7.97
N PHE A 22 0.42 -4.91 7.79
CA PHE A 22 0.22 -6.35 7.60
C PHE A 22 0.27 -7.15 8.89
N ARG A 23 0.59 -6.51 10.02
CA ARG A 23 0.51 -7.12 11.35
C ARG A 23 -0.78 -6.66 12.01
N VAL A 24 -1.85 -7.40 11.76
CA VAL A 24 -2.95 -7.47 12.74
C VAL A 24 -2.43 -8.39 13.84
N ASP A 25 -2.38 -7.92 15.09
CA ASP A 25 -1.96 -8.77 16.20
C ASP A 25 -2.96 -9.94 16.31
N PRO A 26 -2.53 -11.21 16.30
CA PRO A 26 -3.44 -12.35 16.46
C PRO A 26 -4.25 -12.30 17.77
N THR A 27 -3.84 -11.46 18.73
CA THR A 27 -4.54 -11.24 20.01
C THR A 27 -5.56 -10.10 19.98
N ASP A 28 -5.66 -9.32 18.90
CA ASP A 28 -6.61 -8.18 18.75
C ASP A 28 -8.05 -8.61 18.38
N GLY A 29 -8.45 -9.85 18.73
CA GLY A 29 -9.80 -10.38 18.49
C GLY A 29 -9.83 -11.47 17.40
N PRO A 30 -11.03 -11.90 16.94
CA PRO A 30 -11.15 -13.02 16.02
C PRO A 30 -10.36 -12.72 14.75
N HIS A 31 -9.37 -13.58 14.42
CA HIS A 31 -8.47 -13.50 13.27
C HIS A 31 -9.04 -12.64 12.13
N GLN A 32 -8.74 -11.35 12.16
CA GLN A 32 -9.28 -10.43 11.17
C GLN A 32 -8.66 -10.80 9.83
N LYS A 33 -9.51 -11.11 8.86
CA LYS A 33 -9.09 -11.43 7.49
C LYS A 33 -8.32 -10.22 6.94
N LEU A 34 -7.04 -10.42 6.61
CA LEU A 34 -6.20 -9.35 6.06
C LEU A 34 -6.57 -9.14 4.59
N ASP A 35 -7.29 -8.07 4.31
CA ASP A 35 -7.64 -7.65 2.95
C ASP A 35 -7.11 -6.25 2.63
N LEU A 36 -7.23 -5.88 1.36
CA LEU A 36 -6.72 -4.62 0.85
C LEU A 36 -7.47 -3.40 1.39
N ASN A 37 -8.75 -3.55 1.76
CA ASN A 37 -9.52 -2.45 2.36
C ASN A 37 -9.00 -2.14 3.75
N LEU A 38 -8.77 -3.17 4.57
CA LEU A 38 -8.13 -3.01 5.88
C LEU A 38 -6.74 -2.35 5.75
N CYS A 39 -5.97 -2.72 4.73
CA CYS A 39 -4.68 -2.07 4.46
C CYS A 39 -4.83 -0.57 4.17
N PHE A 40 -5.88 -0.15 3.45
CA PHE A 40 -6.16 1.27 3.19
C PHE A 40 -6.61 2.01 4.43
N GLU A 41 -7.49 1.40 5.24
CA GLU A 41 -7.93 1.97 6.52
C GLU A 41 -6.72 2.26 7.42
N LEU A 42 -5.87 1.25 7.61
CA LEU A 42 -4.63 1.38 8.38
C LEU A 42 -3.68 2.42 7.77
N PHE A 43 -3.58 2.49 6.44
CA PHE A 43 -2.80 3.53 5.75
C PHE A 43 -3.28 4.95 6.05
N THR A 44 -4.58 5.13 6.18
CA THR A 44 -5.19 6.44 6.46
C THR A 44 -5.37 6.76 7.94
N THR A 45 -5.04 5.82 8.82
CA THR A 45 -5.15 6.01 10.27
C THR A 45 -4.08 7.00 10.74
N GLU A 46 -4.49 7.96 11.57
CA GLU A 46 -3.56 8.87 12.23
C GLU A 46 -2.66 8.10 13.19
N GLU A 47 -1.36 8.31 13.10
CA GLU A 47 -0.37 7.72 13.99
C GLU A 47 0.36 8.80 14.78
N THR A 48 0.74 8.48 16.01
CA THR A 48 1.66 9.34 16.78
C THR A 48 3.10 8.97 16.47
N LEU A 49 3.92 9.95 16.11
CA LEU A 49 5.35 9.73 15.91
C LEU A 49 6.01 9.32 17.24
N SER A 50 6.93 8.36 17.15
CA SER A 50 7.65 7.84 18.30
C SER A 50 8.45 8.95 19.01
N ALA A 51 8.50 8.90 20.35
CA ALA A 51 9.30 9.83 21.15
C ALA A 51 10.81 9.75 20.83
N GLN A 52 11.27 8.64 20.25
CA GLN A 52 12.65 8.45 19.78
C GLN A 52 12.91 9.05 18.39
N SER A 53 11.87 9.49 17.68
CA SER A 53 11.95 10.19 16.39
C SER A 53 10.99 11.39 16.36
N PRO A 54 11.20 12.40 17.22
CA PRO A 54 10.30 13.54 17.35
C PRO A 54 10.30 14.43 16.11
N TRP A 55 9.19 15.12 15.87
CA TRP A 55 9.07 16.12 14.82
C TRP A 55 9.64 17.46 15.31
N TYR A 56 10.41 18.14 14.48
CA TYR A 56 10.92 19.48 14.82
C TYR A 56 9.85 20.55 14.56
N CYS A 57 9.30 21.15 15.62
CA CYS A 57 8.31 22.21 15.50
C CYS A 57 8.98 23.53 15.16
N LYS A 58 8.63 24.14 14.01
CA LYS A 58 9.20 25.43 13.58
C LYS A 58 8.72 26.61 14.43
N GLU A 59 7.55 26.51 15.05
CA GLU A 59 6.98 27.56 15.90
C GLU A 59 7.57 27.53 17.31
N CYS A 60 7.69 26.35 17.91
CA CYS A 60 8.31 26.17 19.23
C CYS A 60 9.84 26.14 19.17
N THR A 61 10.41 25.94 17.98
CA THR A 61 11.86 25.78 17.73
C THR A 61 12.51 24.64 18.53
N GLU A 62 11.79 23.54 18.71
CA GLU A 62 12.28 22.37 19.46
C GLU A 62 11.62 21.06 18.99
N PRO A 63 12.22 19.88 19.29
CA PRO A 63 11.61 18.59 19.00
C PRO A 63 10.35 18.36 19.85
N ARG A 64 9.24 18.02 19.20
CA ARG A 64 7.95 17.72 19.82
C ARG A 64 7.40 16.40 19.29
N GLN A 65 6.62 15.72 20.13
CA GLN A 65 5.80 14.62 19.66
C GLN A 65 4.69 15.20 18.77
N ALA A 66 4.47 14.59 17.62
CA ALA A 66 3.47 15.03 16.67
C ALA A 66 2.68 13.83 16.16
N SER A 67 1.47 14.09 15.67
CA SER A 67 0.71 13.11 14.91
C SER A 67 0.99 13.27 13.41
N LYS A 68 0.84 12.16 12.69
CA LYS A 68 0.98 12.08 11.24
C LYS A 68 -0.21 11.29 10.70
N LYS A 69 -0.87 11.84 9.69
CA LYS A 69 -1.92 11.17 8.95
C LYS A 69 -1.60 11.23 7.46
N LEU A 70 -1.89 10.15 6.74
CA LEU A 70 -1.87 10.10 5.29
C LEU A 70 -3.31 9.94 4.79
N ASP A 71 -3.64 10.52 3.65
CA ASP A 71 -4.96 10.41 3.07
C ASP A 71 -4.85 10.23 1.55
N PHE A 72 -5.83 9.55 0.96
CA PHE A 72 -6.01 9.55 -0.48
C PHE A 72 -6.64 10.88 -0.89
N TRP A 73 -5.84 11.86 -1.31
CA TRP A 73 -6.37 13.16 -1.71
C TRP A 73 -6.97 13.15 -3.13
N CYS A 74 -6.21 12.61 -4.09
CA CYS A 74 -6.62 12.40 -5.47
C CYS A 74 -6.29 10.96 -5.88
N LEU A 75 -7.20 10.30 -6.58
CA LEU A 75 -7.05 8.91 -7.03
C LEU A 75 -6.79 8.87 -8.55
N PRO A 76 -5.70 8.24 -9.03
CA PRO A 76 -5.30 8.25 -10.44
C PRO A 76 -6.10 7.25 -11.30
N GLU A 77 -6.03 7.35 -12.63
CA GLU A 77 -6.59 6.32 -13.54
C GLU A 77 -5.95 4.95 -13.30
N VAL A 78 -4.62 4.93 -13.21
CA VAL A 78 -3.83 3.73 -12.92
C VAL A 78 -3.25 3.86 -11.52
N LEU A 79 -3.69 2.99 -10.62
CA LEU A 79 -3.26 2.94 -9.24
C LEU A 79 -2.30 1.77 -9.03
N ILE A 80 -1.05 2.08 -8.68
CA ILE A 80 -0.06 1.07 -8.29
C ILE A 80 -0.07 0.95 -6.78
N ILE A 81 -0.29 -0.27 -6.26
CA ILE A 81 -0.24 -0.57 -4.83
C ILE A 81 0.98 -1.41 -4.53
N HIS A 82 1.91 -0.83 -3.79
CA HIS A 82 3.06 -1.57 -3.29
C HIS A 82 2.83 -2.03 -1.86
N LEU A 83 2.66 -3.34 -1.67
CA LEU A 83 2.70 -3.97 -0.35
C LEU A 83 4.16 -4.05 0.12
N LYS A 84 4.57 -3.19 1.06
CA LYS A 84 5.94 -3.17 1.59
C LYS A 84 6.17 -4.40 2.47
N ARG A 85 6.52 -5.54 1.87
CA ARG A 85 6.64 -6.83 2.59
C ARG A 85 8.00 -7.07 3.24
N PHE A 86 8.96 -6.18 3.01
CA PHE A 86 10.33 -6.36 3.49
C PHE A 86 10.62 -5.45 4.67
N ARG A 87 11.12 -6.06 5.74
CA ARG A 87 11.71 -5.35 6.87
C ARG A 87 13.23 -5.43 6.74
N THR A 88 13.87 -4.27 6.72
CA THR A 88 15.33 -4.14 6.65
C THR A 88 15.96 -3.92 8.03
N VAL A 89 15.15 -3.73 9.06
CA VAL A 89 15.59 -3.61 10.47
C VAL A 89 15.63 -5.01 11.07
N PHE A 90 16.70 -5.34 11.79
CA PHE A 90 16.91 -6.68 12.36
C PHE A 90 15.75 -7.10 13.31
N PRO A 91 15.25 -8.35 13.21
CA PRO A 91 15.59 -9.34 12.19
C PRO A 91 15.06 -8.94 10.81
N MET A 92 15.93 -9.04 9.80
CA MET A 92 15.54 -8.80 8.41
C MET A 92 14.63 -9.92 7.95
N GLU A 93 13.42 -9.59 7.52
CA GLU A 93 12.42 -10.60 7.18
C GLU A 93 11.49 -10.14 6.04
N LYS A 94 10.84 -11.14 5.43
CA LYS A 94 9.75 -10.94 4.49
C LYS A 94 8.44 -11.39 5.14
N ILE A 95 7.45 -10.50 5.11
CA ILE A 95 6.06 -10.71 5.50
C ILE A 95 5.36 -11.54 4.42
N ASN A 96 5.00 -12.78 4.75
CA ASN A 96 4.42 -13.76 3.83
C ASN A 96 2.89 -13.89 3.95
N GLU A 97 2.28 -13.09 4.82
CA GLU A 97 0.85 -13.04 5.07
C GLU A 97 0.08 -12.74 3.77
N PHE A 98 -0.94 -13.55 3.50
CA PHE A 98 -1.83 -13.34 2.38
C PHE A 98 -2.65 -12.07 2.60
N VAL A 99 -2.73 -11.23 1.57
CA VAL A 99 -3.59 -10.05 1.56
C VAL A 99 -4.61 -10.31 0.47
N ASP A 100 -5.88 -10.39 0.85
CA ASP A 100 -6.96 -10.61 -0.12
C ASP A 100 -7.31 -9.30 -0.83
N PHE A 101 -7.55 -9.40 -2.13
CA PHE A 101 -7.99 -8.28 -2.96
C PHE A 101 -8.91 -8.80 -4.06
N PRO A 102 -9.96 -8.06 -4.42
CA PRO A 102 -10.84 -8.44 -5.51
C PRO A 102 -10.12 -8.24 -6.87
N VAL A 103 -10.48 -9.08 -7.85
CA VAL A 103 -10.00 -8.92 -9.24
C VAL A 103 -10.75 -7.80 -9.95
N GLU A 104 -12.01 -7.58 -9.60
CA GLU A 104 -12.87 -6.55 -10.20
C GLU A 104 -13.61 -5.81 -9.09
N GLY A 105 -13.95 -4.54 -9.33
CA GLY A 105 -14.85 -3.82 -8.45
C GLY A 105 -14.25 -3.36 -7.11
N LEU A 106 -12.94 -3.16 -7.01
CA LEU A 106 -12.33 -2.59 -5.81
C LEU A 106 -12.76 -1.13 -5.64
N LYS A 107 -13.49 -0.82 -4.56
CA LYS A 107 -13.93 0.54 -4.26
C LYS A 107 -12.95 1.25 -3.33
N ILE A 108 -12.52 2.44 -3.71
CA ILE A 108 -11.65 3.30 -2.90
C ILE A 108 -12.31 4.67 -2.78
N ARG A 109 -12.43 5.16 -1.55
CA ARG A 109 -12.96 6.48 -1.24
C ARG A 109 -11.82 7.42 -0.88
N ASN A 110 -11.77 8.58 -1.52
CA ASN A 110 -10.78 9.60 -1.22
C ASN A 110 -11.24 10.50 -0.06
N SER A 111 -10.36 11.40 0.42
CA SER A 111 -10.65 12.33 1.53
C SER A 111 -11.74 13.35 1.20
N ARG A 112 -12.12 13.49 -0.08
CA ARG A 112 -13.19 14.36 -0.57
C ARG A 112 -14.53 13.64 -0.70
N GLN A 113 -14.63 12.40 -0.21
CA GLN A 113 -15.82 11.54 -0.30
C GLN A 113 -16.16 11.08 -1.73
N GLU A 114 -15.24 11.20 -2.68
CA GLU A 114 -15.38 10.68 -4.04
C GLU A 114 -15.01 9.19 -4.05
N GLU A 115 -15.85 8.36 -4.67
CA GLU A 115 -15.68 6.92 -4.76
C GLU A 115 -15.21 6.51 -6.16
N HIS A 116 -14.13 5.73 -6.22
CA HIS A 116 -13.55 5.22 -7.45
C HIS A 116 -13.57 3.69 -7.42
N THR A 117 -13.89 3.07 -8.55
CA THR A 117 -13.87 1.62 -8.70
C THR A 117 -12.66 1.22 -9.52
N TYR A 118 -11.96 0.16 -9.15
CA TYR A 118 -10.77 -0.30 -9.83
C TYR A 118 -10.82 -1.80 -10.12
N ASP A 119 -10.33 -2.17 -11.30
CA ASP A 119 -10.13 -3.55 -11.68
C ASP A 119 -8.64 -3.88 -11.70
N LEU A 120 -8.33 -5.13 -11.34
CA LEU A 120 -6.98 -5.65 -11.30
C LEU A 120 -6.48 -5.92 -12.71
N VAL A 121 -5.39 -5.26 -13.09
CA VAL A 121 -4.77 -5.51 -14.40
C VAL A 121 -3.53 -6.37 -14.29
N ALA A 122 -2.72 -6.20 -13.23
CA ALA A 122 -1.55 -7.05 -13.04
C ALA A 122 -1.11 -7.19 -11.58
N VAL A 123 -0.39 -8.26 -11.30
CA VAL A 123 0.28 -8.52 -10.04
C VAL A 123 1.72 -8.93 -10.30
N SER A 124 2.66 -8.26 -9.63
CA SER A 124 4.04 -8.70 -9.49
C SER A 124 4.21 -9.43 -8.15
N ASN A 125 4.51 -10.72 -8.24
CA ASN A 125 4.71 -11.64 -7.14
C ASN A 125 6.19 -11.78 -6.84
N HIS A 126 6.54 -11.97 -5.56
CA HIS A 126 7.90 -12.25 -5.12
C HIS A 126 7.94 -13.54 -4.32
N MET A 127 8.85 -14.45 -4.67
CA MET A 127 9.14 -15.69 -3.96
C MET A 127 10.56 -15.64 -3.40
N GLY A 128 10.82 -16.29 -2.26
CA GLY A 128 12.10 -16.18 -1.55
C GLY A 128 12.13 -15.01 -0.55
N GLY A 129 13.33 -14.77 0.00
CA GLY A 129 13.59 -13.84 1.10
C GLY A 129 14.22 -12.52 0.65
N LEU A 130 14.67 -11.71 1.61
CA LEU A 130 15.25 -10.38 1.35
C LEU A 130 16.56 -10.44 0.53
N LEU A 131 17.41 -11.43 0.82
CA LEU A 131 18.76 -11.56 0.24
C LEU A 131 18.78 -12.38 -1.05
N GLY A 132 17.64 -12.92 -1.49
CA GLY A 132 17.55 -13.77 -2.66
C GLY A 132 16.12 -14.23 -2.90
N GLY A 133 15.67 -14.08 -4.15
CA GLY A 133 14.30 -14.40 -4.53
C GLY A 133 14.07 -14.34 -6.03
N HIS A 134 12.81 -14.47 -6.42
CA HIS A 134 12.38 -14.50 -7.80
C HIS A 134 11.07 -13.73 -7.98
N TYR A 135 11.00 -12.91 -9.01
CA TYR A 135 9.81 -12.14 -9.35
C TYR A 135 9.08 -12.75 -10.54
N THR A 136 7.76 -12.87 -10.44
CA THR A 136 6.89 -13.24 -11.56
C THR A 136 5.80 -12.21 -11.73
N ALA A 137 5.31 -12.03 -12.95
CA ALA A 137 4.19 -11.16 -13.25
C ALA A 137 3.00 -11.99 -13.75
N LYS A 138 1.80 -11.65 -13.28
CA LYS A 138 0.53 -12.14 -13.82
C LYS A 138 -0.28 -10.94 -14.27
N SER A 139 -0.75 -10.94 -15.51
CA SER A 139 -1.66 -9.93 -16.04
C SER A 139 -3.05 -10.54 -16.24
N CYS A 140 -4.10 -9.84 -15.86
CA CYS A 140 -5.46 -10.17 -16.25
C CYS A 140 -5.65 -9.72 -17.71
N GLY A 141 -6.24 -10.56 -18.54
CA GLY A 141 -6.34 -10.36 -20.00
C GLY A 141 -7.29 -9.23 -20.40
N MET A 142 -6.94 -7.99 -20.09
CA MET A 142 -7.40 -6.81 -20.82
C MET A 142 -6.31 -6.44 -21.84
N SER A 143 -6.70 -6.03 -23.04
CA SER A 143 -5.79 -5.52 -24.09
C SER A 143 -5.17 -4.17 -23.68
N VAL A 144 -4.43 -4.14 -22.58
CA VAL A 144 -3.71 -2.97 -22.11
C VAL A 144 -2.28 -3.13 -22.58
N SER A 145 -1.90 -2.31 -23.57
CA SER A 145 -0.51 -2.21 -24.03
C SER A 145 0.34 -1.63 -22.90
N PHE A 146 0.97 -2.49 -22.10
CA PHE A 146 1.94 -2.07 -21.09
C PHE A 146 3.28 -1.84 -21.76
N ARG A 147 3.69 -0.58 -21.89
CA ARG A 147 5.12 -0.25 -21.98
C ARG A 147 5.70 -0.38 -20.59
N ALA A 148 6.35 -1.51 -20.31
CA ALA A 148 7.03 -1.74 -19.04
C ALA A 148 8.17 -0.71 -18.89
N LEU A 149 8.02 0.24 -17.97
CA LEU A 149 9.16 0.94 -17.39
C LEU A 149 9.78 -0.01 -16.37
N LEU A 150 10.74 -0.81 -16.84
CA LEU A 150 11.72 -1.42 -15.95
C LEU A 150 12.51 -0.26 -15.34
N PHE A 151 12.23 0.09 -14.09
CA PHE A 151 13.16 0.93 -13.34
C PHE A 151 14.46 0.14 -13.14
N PRO A 152 15.62 0.75 -13.42
CA PRO A 152 16.94 0.12 -13.30
C PRO A 152 17.29 -0.25 -11.85
#